data_AF-A0AAU9CW46-F1
#
_entry.id   AF-A0AAU9CW46-F1
#
_cell.length_a   1.000
_cell.length_b   1.000
_cell.length_c   1.000
_cell.angle_alpha   90.00
_cell.angle_beta   90.00
_cell.angle_gamma   90.00
#
_symmetry.space_group_name_H-M   'P 1'
#
loop_
_entity.id
_entity.type
_entity.pdbx_description
1 polymer ?
#
loop_
_entity_poly.entity_id
_entity_poly.type
_entity_poly.pdbx_seq_one_letter_code
_entity_poly.pdbx_strand_id
1 'polypeptide(L)' 'MLVANKIMIDHGVGLINVALDKWEMWNQLISDFYRTNEMTEIKNWTYDYAIQGLSVRRK' A
#
# COMPACT_ATOMS: atom_id res chain seq x y z
N MET A 1 3.09 -8.28 -3.15
CA MET A 1 3.57 -7.01 -3.76
C MET A 1 3.57 -7.06 -5.29
N LEU A 2 4.33 -7.95 -5.96
CA LEU A 2 4.42 -7.96 -7.44
C LEU A 2 3.08 -8.18 -8.17
N VAL A 3 2.23 -9.10 -7.69
CA VAL A 3 0.90 -9.36 -8.28
C VAL A 3 -0.06 -8.18 -8.07
N ALA A 4 -0.03 -7.55 -6.90
CA ALA A 4 -0.84 -6.36 -6.60
C ALA A 4 -0.44 -5.17 -7.49
N ASN A 5 0.87 -4.94 -7.67
CA ASN A 5 1.36 -3.90 -8.57
C ASN A 5 0.94 -4.16 -10.02
N LYS A 6 0.99 -5.41 -10.49
CA LYS A 6 0.51 -5.77 -11.81
C LYS A 6 -0.99 -5.45 -12.00
N ILE A 7 -1.84 -5.86 -11.06
CA ILE A 7 -3.29 -5.58 -11.10
C ILE A 7 -3.58 -4.08 -11.09
N MET A 8 -2.86 -3.30 -10.28
CA MET A 8 -3.07 -1.85 -10.18
C MET A 8 -2.61 -1.09 -11.43
N ILE A 9 -1.52 -1.53 -12.06
CA ILE A 9 -1.05 -1.00 -13.35
C ILE A 9 -2.04 -1.37 -14.46
N ASP A 10 -2.48 -2.64 -14.50
CA ASP A 10 -3.42 -3.14 -15.50
C ASP A 10 -4.78 -2.42 -15.44
N HIS A 11 -5.17 -1.91 -14.27
CA HIS A 11 -6.41 -1.14 -14.07
C HIS A 11 -6.21 0.39 -14.04
N GLY A 12 -4.99 0.89 -14.28
CA GLY A 12 -4.70 2.34 -14.32
C GLY A 12 -4.85 3.07 -12.97
N VAL A 13 -4.83 2.35 -11.84
CA VAL A 13 -5.10 2.89 -10.49
C VAL A 13 -3.82 3.41 -9.82
N GLY A 14 -2.65 3.08 -10.35
CA GLY A 14 -1.34 3.53 -9.87
C GLY A 14 -0.42 2.37 -9.51
N LEU A 15 0.59 2.65 -8.69
CA LEU A 15 1.58 1.67 -8.24
C LEU A 15 1.73 1.75 -6.71
N ILE A 16 1.90 0.61 -6.05
CA ILE A 16 2.28 0.58 -4.63
C ILE A 16 3.78 0.87 -4.56
N ASN A 17 4.13 2.05 -4.05
CA ASN A 17 5.49 2.45 -3.77
C ASN A 17 5.60 3.02 -2.36
N VAL A 18 6.48 2.40 -1.57
CA VAL A 18 6.71 2.72 -0.17
C VAL A 18 8.00 3.49 -0.10
N ALA A 19 7.91 4.76 0.27
CA ALA A 19 9.07 5.60 0.45
C ALA A 19 9.98 5.05 1.58
N LEU A 20 11.30 5.15 1.42
CA LEU A 20 12.29 4.54 2.33
C LEU A 20 12.09 4.93 3.80
N ASP A 21 11.71 6.16 4.07
CA ASP A 21 11.39 6.70 5.40
C ASP A 21 10.22 5.98 6.09
N LYS A 22 9.40 5.23 5.33
CA LYS A 22 8.20 4.53 5.80
C LYS A 22 8.37 3.02 5.85
N TRP A 23 9.53 2.49 5.49
CA TRP A 23 9.79 1.05 5.44
C TRP A 23 9.71 0.39 6.81
N GLU A 24 10.15 1.05 7.88
CA GLU A 24 10.10 0.49 9.24
C GLU A 24 8.64 0.26 9.67
N MET A 25 7.80 1.29 9.54
CA MET A 25 6.38 1.22 9.84
C MET A 25 5.66 0.19 8.96
N TRP A 26 5.97 0.16 7.66
CA TRP A 26 5.47 -0.88 6.76
C TRP A 26 5.79 -2.24 7.38
N ASN A 27 7.08 -2.58 7.57
CA ASN A 27 7.49 -3.91 8.02
C ASN A 27 6.82 -4.34 9.31
N GLN A 28 6.62 -3.42 10.25
CA GLN A 28 5.84 -3.68 11.46
C GLN A 28 4.40 -4.11 11.13
N LEU A 29 3.71 -3.41 10.23
CA LEU A 29 2.36 -3.76 9.76
C LEU A 29 2.29 -5.11 9.03
N ILE A 30 3.33 -5.54 8.27
CA ILE A 30 3.38 -6.94 7.74
C ILE A 30 3.34 -7.91 8.90
N SER A 31 4.24 -7.63 9.86
CA SER A 31 4.54 -8.56 10.93
C SER A 31 3.30 -8.75 11.81
N ASP A 32 2.58 -7.65 12.09
CA ASP A 32 1.30 -7.67 12.79
C ASP A 32 0.22 -8.41 11.98
N PHE A 33 0.12 -8.16 10.68
CA PHE A 33 -0.80 -8.89 9.82
C PHE A 33 -0.53 -10.41 9.82
N TYR A 34 0.72 -10.86 9.70
CA TYR A 34 1.02 -12.31 9.75
C TYR A 34 0.78 -12.92 11.13
N ARG A 35 0.92 -12.16 12.21
CA ARG A 35 0.66 -12.64 13.57
C ARG A 35 -0.83 -12.75 13.88
N THR A 36 -1.61 -11.74 13.47
CA THR A 36 -3.00 -11.56 13.90
C THR A 36 -4.01 -11.95 12.82
N ASN A 37 -3.57 -12.05 11.57
CA ASN A 37 -4.40 -12.17 10.37
C ASN A 37 -5.36 -10.98 10.16
N GLU A 38 -5.15 -9.86 10.86
CA GLU A 38 -5.98 -8.66 10.77
C GLU A 38 -5.44 -7.71 9.69
N MET A 39 -6.16 -7.61 8.57
CA MET A 39 -5.74 -6.86 7.37
C MET A 39 -6.03 -5.35 7.46
N THR A 40 -6.86 -4.93 8.41
CA THR A 40 -7.46 -3.59 8.41
C THR A 40 -6.42 -2.48 8.46
N GLU A 41 -5.45 -2.57 9.36
CA GLU A 41 -4.46 -1.51 9.58
C GLU A 41 -3.48 -1.37 8.42
N ILE A 42 -2.88 -2.48 7.99
CA ILE A 42 -1.96 -2.52 6.84
C ILE A 42 -2.64 -2.03 5.56
N LYS A 43 -3.91 -2.39 5.35
CA LYS A 43 -4.67 -1.95 4.19
C LYS A 43 -4.85 -0.44 4.20
N ASN A 44 -5.39 0.12 5.29
CA ASN A 44 -5.64 1.56 5.40
C ASN A 44 -4.35 2.36 5.23
N TRP A 45 -3.28 1.94 5.92
CA TRP A 45 -1.98 2.59 5.80
C TRP A 45 -1.41 2.55 4.38
N THR A 46 -1.59 1.42 3.68
CA THR A 46 -1.13 1.28 2.28
C THR A 46 -1.87 2.26 1.37
N TYR A 47 -3.18 2.44 1.55
CA TYR A 47 -3.97 3.42 0.79
C TYR A 47 -3.52 4.86 1.05
N ASP A 48 -3.24 5.20 2.31
CA ASP A 48 -2.89 6.57 2.70
C ASP A 48 -1.47 6.98 2.28
N TYR A 49 -0.51 6.05 2.33
CA TYR A 49 0.91 6.39 2.22
C TYR A 49 1.68 5.70 1.09
N ALA A 50 1.18 4.57 0.58
CA ALA A 50 1.94 3.73 -0.35
C ALA A 50 1.36 3.68 -1.76
N ILE A 51 0.13 4.16 -2.01
CA ILE A 51 -0.42 4.22 -3.37
C ILE A 51 -0.03 5.56 -4.02
N GLN A 52 0.79 5.50 -5.06
CA GLN A 52 1.15 6.65 -5.89
C GLN A 52 0.42 6.55 -7.24
N GLY A 53 -0.17 7.65 -7.70
CA GLY A 53 -0.95 7.69 -8.94
C GLY A 53 -2.45 7.94 -8.74
N LEU A 54 -2.95 7.92 -7.50
CA LEU A 54 -4.23 8.53 -7.14
C LEU A 54 -4.10 10.06 -7.16
N SER A 55 -3.84 10.64 -8.33
CA SER A 55 -4.24 12.02 -8.59
C SER A 55 -5.76 12.01 -8.60
N VAL A 56 -6.37 12.09 -7.41
CA VAL A 56 -7.71 12.63 -7.29
C VAL A 56 -7.63 13.96 -8.03
N ARG A 57 -8.33 14.07 -9.16
CA ARG A 57 -8.69 15.36 -9.73
C ARG A 57 -9.49 16.09 -8.66
N ARG A 58 -8.81 16.73 -7.69
CA ARG A 58 -9.38 17.84 -6.97
C ARG A 58 -9.46 18.96 -8.01
N LYS A 59 -10.71 19.29 -8.34
CA LYS A 59 -11.14 20.34 -9.27
C LYS A 59 -10.31 21.61 -9.14
#